data_AF-A0A380K4K3-F1
#
_entry.id   AF-A0A380K4K3-F1
#
_cell.length_a   1.000
_cell.length_b   1.000
_cell.length_c   1.000
_cell.angle_alpha   90.00
_cell.angle_beta   90.00
_cell.angle_gamma   90.00
#
_symmetry.space_group_name_H-M   'P 1'
#
loop_
_entity.id
_entity.type
_entity.pdbx_description
1 polymer ?
#
loop_
_entity_poly.entity_id
_entity_poly.type
_entity_poly.pdbx_seq_one_letter_code
_entity_poly.pdbx_strand_id
1 'polypeptide(L)'
;MKRLAYNGSLITVVSPPRINNPSDLFSRALSIDVLNLGGAHLSHNPQQAQDLATMIEELFDLAQEQKVKNLVSQTFPFEQTKEALQVIKDRKFTVKPVIDMNSN
;
A
#
# COMPACT_ATOMS: atom_id res chain seq x y z
N MET A 1 -7.98 4.16 -19.02
CA MET A 1 -8.68 2.89 -19.28
C MET A 1 -8.08 2.00 -20.37
N LYS A 2 -7.41 2.56 -21.41
CA LYS A 2 -6.86 1.76 -22.53
C LYS A 2 -5.85 0.65 -22.15
N ARG A 3 -5.25 0.70 -20.94
CA ARG A 3 -4.32 -0.31 -20.42
C ARG A 3 -4.99 -1.48 -19.70
N LEU A 4 -6.25 -1.34 -19.29
CA LEU A 4 -6.99 -2.43 -18.64
C LEU A 4 -7.44 -3.42 -19.71
N ALA A 5 -7.45 -4.72 -19.40
CA ALA A 5 -8.05 -5.73 -20.28
C ALA A 5 -9.59 -5.71 -20.18
N TYR A 6 -10.28 -6.46 -21.05
CA TYR A 6 -11.71 -6.75 -20.86
C TYR A 6 -11.87 -7.56 -19.57
N ASN A 7 -12.93 -7.30 -18.78
CA ASN A 7 -13.11 -7.81 -17.41
C ASN A 7 -11.96 -7.42 -16.45
N GLY A 8 -11.17 -6.40 -16.78
CA GLY A 8 -10.05 -5.97 -15.96
C GLY A 8 -10.46 -5.12 -14.76
N SER A 9 -9.63 -5.13 -13.72
CA SER A 9 -9.85 -4.37 -12.49
C SER A 9 -8.83 -3.26 -12.33
N LEU A 10 -9.27 -2.12 -11.80
CA LEU A 10 -8.41 -1.04 -11.33
C LEU A 10 -8.47 -0.98 -9.80
N ILE A 11 -7.38 -1.37 -9.14
CA ILE A 11 -7.22 -1.21 -7.69
C ILE A 11 -6.52 0.12 -7.41
N THR A 12 -7.08 0.94 -6.53
CA THR A 12 -6.56 2.27 -6.19
C THR A 12 -6.28 2.38 -4.69
N VAL A 13 -5.09 2.88 -4.31
CA VAL A 13 -4.60 2.92 -2.90
C VAL A 13 -4.69 4.33 -2.30
N VAL A 14 -5.21 5.32 -3.05
CA VAL A 14 -5.35 6.71 -2.57
C VAL A 14 -6.68 7.30 -3.01
N SER A 15 -6.96 7.30 -4.31
CA SER A 15 -8.22 7.81 -4.85
C SER A 15 -8.50 7.20 -6.22
N PRO A 16 -9.78 6.92 -6.55
CA PRO A 16 -10.16 6.49 -7.88
C PRO A 16 -9.97 7.63 -8.90
N PRO A 17 -9.68 7.32 -10.17
CA PRO A 17 -9.66 8.34 -11.22
C PRO A 17 -11.07 8.91 -11.44
N ARG A 18 -11.14 10.15 -11.93
CA ARG A 18 -12.41 10.69 -12.42
C ARG A 18 -12.87 9.90 -13.66
N ILE A 19 -14.13 9.46 -13.65
CA ILE A 19 -14.74 8.74 -14.76
C ILE A 19 -15.63 9.73 -15.51
N ASN A 20 -15.13 10.22 -16.64
CA ASN A 20 -15.85 11.21 -17.43
C ASN A 20 -17.02 10.60 -18.20
N ASN A 21 -16.93 9.32 -18.55
CA ASN A 21 -17.99 8.56 -19.20
C ASN A 21 -18.16 7.17 -18.53
N PRO A 22 -19.20 6.96 -17.71
CA PRO A 22 -19.45 5.68 -17.04
C PRO A 22 -19.57 4.49 -18.01
N SER A 23 -20.02 4.70 -19.24
CA SER A 23 -20.14 3.65 -20.27
C SER A 23 -18.80 3.00 -20.63
N ASP A 24 -17.68 3.68 -20.41
CA ASP A 24 -16.33 3.13 -20.62
C ASP A 24 -16.01 1.96 -19.68
N LEU A 25 -16.69 1.90 -18.51
CA LEU A 25 -16.58 0.76 -17.60
C LEU A 25 -17.37 -0.44 -18.13
N PHE A 26 -18.63 -0.22 -18.47
CA PHE A 26 -19.56 -1.29 -18.85
C PHE A 26 -19.22 -1.91 -20.20
N SER A 27 -18.75 -1.10 -21.16
CA SER A 27 -18.36 -1.59 -22.50
C SER A 27 -17.24 -2.63 -22.46
N ARG A 28 -16.51 -2.73 -21.34
CA ARG A 28 -15.40 -3.66 -21.16
C ARG A 28 -15.48 -4.43 -19.84
N ALA A 29 -16.64 -4.37 -19.17
CA ALA A 29 -16.92 -4.99 -17.87
C ALA A 29 -15.82 -4.73 -16.81
N LEU A 30 -15.38 -3.48 -16.68
CA LEU A 30 -14.31 -3.10 -15.76
C LEU A 30 -14.82 -2.93 -14.33
N SER A 31 -14.02 -3.36 -13.34
CA SER A 31 -14.22 -3.01 -11.92
C SER A 31 -13.26 -1.91 -11.47
N ILE A 32 -13.67 -1.11 -10.49
CA ILE A 32 -12.80 -0.18 -9.79
C ILE A 32 -12.96 -0.42 -8.30
N ASP A 33 -11.84 -0.73 -7.64
CA ASP A 33 -11.77 -1.03 -6.23
C ASP A 33 -10.91 0.04 -5.55
N VAL A 34 -11.44 0.64 -4.48
CA VAL A 34 -10.72 1.65 -3.68
C VAL A 34 -10.27 0.98 -2.39
N LEU A 35 -8.98 0.67 -2.32
CA LEU A 35 -8.35 0.05 -1.17
C LEU A 35 -7.96 1.12 -0.14
N ASN A 36 -8.58 1.06 1.02
CA ASN A 36 -8.22 1.88 2.17
C ASN A 36 -7.82 0.98 3.36
N LEU A 37 -6.54 0.65 3.46
CA LEU A 37 -6.02 -0.20 4.54
C LEU A 37 -6.20 0.44 5.93
N GLY A 38 -6.04 1.76 6.03
CA GLY A 38 -6.34 2.49 7.27
C GLY A 38 -7.82 2.39 7.67
N GLY A 39 -8.70 2.23 6.68
CA GLY A 39 -10.14 2.03 6.89
C GLY A 39 -10.46 0.78 7.72
N ALA A 40 -9.69 -0.31 7.59
CA ALA A 40 -9.90 -1.51 8.39
C ALA A 40 -9.66 -1.27 9.90
N HIS A 41 -8.75 -0.36 10.26
CA HIS A 41 -8.55 0.06 11.65
C HIS A 41 -9.59 1.07 12.12
N LEU A 42 -9.98 2.00 11.25
CA LEU A 42 -10.81 3.16 11.61
C LEU A 42 -12.32 2.88 11.52
N SER A 43 -12.75 1.82 10.84
CA SER A 43 -14.16 1.49 10.63
C SER A 43 -14.83 0.88 11.85
N HIS A 44 -14.06 0.41 12.83
CA HIS A 44 -14.54 -0.38 13.98
C HIS A 44 -15.33 -1.64 13.58
N ASN A 45 -15.12 -2.14 12.35
CA ASN A 45 -15.77 -3.34 11.85
C ASN A 45 -14.88 -4.56 12.18
N PRO A 46 -15.34 -5.49 13.05
CA PRO A 46 -14.53 -6.64 13.45
C PRO A 46 -14.21 -7.57 12.27
N GLN A 47 -15.08 -7.66 11.26
CA GLN A 47 -14.81 -8.47 10.07
C GLN A 47 -13.64 -7.89 9.27
N GLN A 48 -13.58 -6.58 9.11
CA GLN A 48 -12.47 -5.95 8.36
C GLN A 48 -11.14 -6.04 9.11
N ALA A 49 -11.17 -6.00 10.44
CA ALA A 49 -9.99 -6.27 11.26
C ALA A 49 -9.53 -7.73 11.10
N GLN A 50 -10.46 -8.69 11.04
CA GLN A 50 -10.13 -10.09 10.79
C GLN A 50 -9.56 -10.30 9.38
N ASP A 51 -10.14 -9.67 8.36
CA ASP A 51 -9.63 -9.74 6.99
C ASP A 51 -8.19 -9.19 6.91
N LEU A 52 -7.89 -8.13 7.66
CA LEU A 52 -6.53 -7.59 7.77
C LEU A 52 -5.56 -8.54 8.47
N ALA A 53 -6.02 -9.27 9.50
CA ALA A 53 -5.21 -10.29 10.16
C ALA A 53 -4.85 -11.43 9.19
N THR A 54 -5.82 -11.93 8.42
CA THR A 54 -5.58 -12.95 7.39
C THR A 54 -4.54 -12.48 6.36
N MET A 55 -4.66 -11.23 5.87
CA MET A 55 -3.66 -10.67 4.93
C MET A 55 -2.26 -10.60 5.53
N ILE A 56 -2.12 -10.38 6.83
CA ILE A 56 -0.83 -10.36 7.53
C ILE A 56 -0.23 -11.77 7.59
N GLU A 57 -1.04 -12.78 7.90
CA GLU A 57 -0.61 -14.19 7.91
C GLU A 57 -0.08 -14.61 6.52
N GLU A 58 -0.84 -14.31 5.46
CA GLU A 58 -0.41 -14.59 4.09
C GLU A 58 0.90 -13.86 3.73
N LEU A 59 1.09 -12.62 4.17
CA LEU A 59 2.33 -11.88 3.95
C LEU A 59 3.51 -12.54 4.68
N PHE A 60 3.31 -13.06 5.90
CA PHE A 60 4.33 -13.78 6.63
C PHE A 60 4.74 -15.07 5.91
N ASP A 61 3.78 -15.81 5.38
CA ASP A 61 4.05 -17.03 4.60
C ASP A 61 4.89 -16.69 3.36
N LEU A 62 4.51 -15.65 2.61
CA LEU A 62 5.29 -15.19 1.46
C LEU A 62 6.70 -14.72 1.83
N ALA A 63 6.87 -14.10 3.00
CA ALA A 63 8.18 -13.69 3.50
C ALA A 63 9.06 -14.90 3.87
N GLN A 64 8.49 -15.91 4.54
CA GLN A 64 9.17 -17.16 4.87
C GLN A 64 9.60 -17.92 3.60
N GLU A 65 8.75 -17.93 2.57
CA GLU A 65 9.03 -18.49 1.25
C GLU A 65 9.97 -17.63 0.39
N GLN A 66 10.47 -16.51 0.93
CA GLN A 66 11.34 -15.56 0.22
C GLN A 66 10.73 -14.99 -1.08
N LYS A 67 9.39 -15.02 -1.20
CA LYS A 67 8.65 -14.43 -2.33
C LYS A 67 8.49 -12.91 -2.19
N VAL A 68 8.79 -12.36 -1.01
CA VAL A 68 8.81 -10.92 -0.75
C VAL A 68 10.21 -10.49 -0.35
N LYS A 69 10.74 -9.46 -1.02
CA LYS A 69 12.05 -8.90 -0.72
C LYS A 69 11.93 -7.82 0.34
N ASN A 70 12.85 -7.81 1.31
CA ASN A 70 12.97 -6.69 2.24
C ASN A 70 13.35 -5.40 1.48
N LEU A 71 12.59 -4.33 1.72
CA LEU A 71 12.77 -3.01 1.11
C LEU A 71 13.26 -1.98 2.14
N VAL A 72 13.95 -2.36 3.21
CA VAL A 72 14.64 -1.37 4.05
C VAL A 72 15.83 -0.81 3.27
N SER A 73 15.81 0.50 3.00
CA SER A 73 16.86 1.19 2.24
C SER A 73 17.95 1.76 3.13
N GLN A 74 17.53 2.26 4.29
CA GLN A 74 18.33 3.08 5.17
C GLN A 74 17.71 3.05 6.56
N THR A 75 18.56 2.88 7.56
CA THR A 75 18.19 2.99 8.96
C THR A 75 18.79 4.27 9.51
N PHE A 76 17.98 5.04 10.24
CA PHE A 76 18.39 6.25 10.93
C PHE A 76 18.30 6.01 12.44
N PRO A 77 19.24 6.54 13.24
CA PRO A 77 19.06 6.58 14.68
C PRO A 77 17.91 7.53 15.06
N PHE A 78 17.35 7.36 16.26
CA PHE A 78 16.19 8.11 16.71
C PHE A 78 16.38 9.63 16.67
N GLU A 79 17.58 10.11 17.02
CA GLU A 79 17.96 11.52 17.04
C GLU A 79 17.85 12.15 15.63
N GLN A 80 17.98 11.33 14.58
CA GLN A 80 17.92 11.75 13.18
C GLN A 80 16.51 11.64 12.56
N THR A 81 15.47 11.54 13.39
CA THR A 81 14.08 11.44 12.90
C THR A 81 13.71 12.61 11.98
N LYS A 82 14.18 13.83 12.28
CA LYS A 82 13.87 15.02 11.47
C LYS A 82 14.51 14.92 10.07
N GLU A 83 15.75 14.48 10.01
CA GLU A 83 16.52 14.26 8.79
C GLU A 83 15.86 13.16 7.95
N ALA A 84 15.47 12.05 8.57
CA ALA A 84 14.76 10.96 7.91
C ALA A 84 13.44 11.44 7.28
N LEU A 85 12.65 12.24 8.01
CA LEU A 85 11.42 12.84 7.48
C LEU A 85 11.70 13.80 6.31
N GLN A 86 12.80 14.55 6.37
CA GLN A 86 13.19 15.45 5.28
C GLN A 86 13.58 14.67 4.01
N VAL A 87 14.28 13.55 4.15
CA VAL A 87 14.59 12.64 3.02
C VAL A 87 13.31 12.10 2.38
N ILE A 88 12.30 11.75 3.18
CA ILE A 88 10.99 11.32 2.69
C ILE A 88 10.32 12.43 1.89
N LYS A 89 10.26 13.64 2.46
CA LYS A 89 9.64 14.80 1.82
C LYS A 89 10.31 15.14 0.48
N ASP A 90 11.63 15.08 0.43
CA ASP A 90 12.42 15.39 -0.76
C ASP A 90 12.42 14.26 -1.81
N ARG A 91 11.75 13.12 -1.52
CA ARG A 91 11.74 11.90 -2.35
C ARG A 91 13.15 11.39 -2.69
N LYS A 92 14.11 11.61 -1.79
CA LYS A 92 15.52 11.20 -1.95
C LYS A 92 15.78 9.79 -1.42
N PHE A 93 14.81 8.89 -1.58
CA PHE A 93 14.91 7.50 -1.15
C PHE A 93 14.39 6.57 -2.24
N THR A 94 15.04 5.42 -2.40
CA THR A 94 14.60 4.39 -3.35
C THR A 94 13.60 3.43 -2.72
N VAL A 95 13.69 3.22 -1.41
CA VAL A 95 12.92 2.24 -0.65
C VAL A 95 12.76 2.69 0.82
N LYS A 96 12.08 1.94 1.68
CA LYS A 96 11.55 2.41 2.99
C LYS A 96 12.67 2.80 3.97
N PRO A 97 12.69 4.05 4.49
CA PRO A 97 13.54 4.42 5.62
C PRO A 97 12.95 3.89 6.93
N VAL A 98 13.81 3.52 7.88
CA VAL A 98 13.43 3.01 9.21
C VAL A 98 14.15 3.83 10.28
N ILE A 99 13.44 4.15 11.37
CA ILE A 99 14.06 4.68 12.58
C ILE A 99 14.35 3.51 13.50
N ASP A 100 15.61 3.36 13.91
CA ASP A 100 16.01 2.41 14.94
C ASP A 100 16.13 3.14 16.28
N MET A 101 15.38 2.63 17.26
CA MET A 101 15.34 3.17 18.62
C MET A 101 16.49 2.68 19.50
N ASN A 102 17.30 1.73 19.01
CA ASN A 102 18.39 1.11 19.76
C ASN A 102 19.79 1.44 19.20
N SER A 103 19.86 2.19 18.10
CA SER A 103 21.13 2.62 17.51
C SER A 103 21.64 3.86 18.23
N ASN A 104 22.57 3.68 19.18
CA ASN A 104 23.40 4.75 19.76
C ASN A 104 24.61 5.05 18.87
#